data_AF-A0A330L6T0-F1
#
_entry.id   AF-A0A330L6T0-F1
#
_cell.length_a   1.000
_cell.length_b   1.000
_cell.length_c   1.000
_cell.angle_alpha   90.00
_cell.angle_beta   90.00
_cell.angle_gamma   90.00
#
_symmetry.space_group_name_H-M   'P 1'
#
loop_
_entity.id
_entity.type
_entity.pdbx_description
1 polymer ?
#
loop_
_entity_poly.entity_id
_entity_poly.type
_entity_poly.pdbx_seq_one_letter_code
_entity_poly.pdbx_strand_id
1 'polypeptide(L)'
;MTRRCLPAFCHYLLRVVLCVICLSGGVIGSADATSIEVFYAPEDEPLTKLSKIYEQASRYIYVAVYGLTSPLAVKGLVEAKKRGLDVRVITDRQRLDDQKQRTAVETLHLAGIPILVNQHAGGDR
;
A
#
# COMPACT_ATOMS: atom_id res chain seq x y z
N MET A 1 49.23 2.13 36.86
CA MET A 1 48.01 2.73 36.28
C MET A 1 48.41 3.49 35.01
N THR A 2 48.67 2.77 33.91
CA THR A 2 49.21 3.33 32.65
C THR A 2 48.10 3.42 31.62
N ARG A 3 47.60 4.64 31.37
CA ARG A 3 46.56 4.89 30.36
C ARG A 3 47.20 4.86 28.97
N ARG A 4 46.96 3.80 28.21
CA ARG A 4 47.29 3.73 26.77
C ARG A 4 46.32 4.64 26.01
N CYS A 5 46.81 5.78 25.52
CA CYS A 5 46.10 6.58 24.53
C CYS A 5 46.07 5.82 23.20
N LEU A 6 44.90 5.30 22.79
CA LEU A 6 44.68 4.89 21.41
C LEU A 6 44.62 6.15 20.52
N PRO A 7 45.33 6.20 19.39
CA PRO A 7 45.35 7.39 18.54
C PRO A 7 44.02 7.55 17.80
N ALA A 8 43.40 8.73 17.93
CA ALA A 8 42.15 9.14 17.28
C ALA A 8 42.16 8.94 15.73
N PHE A 9 43.34 8.78 15.14
CA PHE A 9 43.56 8.43 13.74
C PHE A 9 42.88 7.12 13.30
N CYS A 10 42.79 6.12 14.19
CA CYS A 10 42.20 4.81 13.86
C CYS A 10 40.68 4.93 13.62
N HIS A 11 39.99 5.74 14.42
CA HIS A 11 38.55 5.99 14.25
C HIS A 11 38.24 6.88 13.04
N TYR A 12 39.15 7.77 12.65
CA TYR A 12 38.99 8.62 11.49
C TYR A 12 39.08 7.81 10.18
N LEU A 13 40.09 6.94 10.07
CA LEU A 13 40.26 6.05 8.91
C LEU A 13 39.09 5.07 8.77
N LEU A 14 38.58 4.52 9.88
CA LEU A 14 37.42 3.62 9.87
C LEU A 14 36.14 4.32 9.36
N ARG A 15 35.96 5.60 9.69
CA ARG A 15 34.82 6.41 9.26
C ARG A 15 34.87 6.80 7.79
N VAL A 16 36.06 7.10 7.26
CA VAL A 16 36.24 7.44 5.84
C VAL A 16 35.97 6.22 4.94
N VAL A 17 36.44 5.03 5.34
CA VAL A 17 36.18 3.79 4.59
C VAL A 17 34.69 3.44 4.57
N LEU A 18 33.97 3.62 5.68
CA LEU A 18 32.52 3.40 5.74
C LEU A 18 31.74 4.36 4.82
N CYS A 19 32.21 5.61 4.70
CA CYS A 19 31.61 6.61 3.82
C CYS A 19 31.79 6.27 2.33
N VAL A 20 32.99 5.82 1.93
CA VAL A 20 33.27 5.47 0.53
C VAL A 20 32.47 4.24 0.06
N ILE A 21 32.21 3.28 0.94
CA ILE A 21 31.36 2.11 0.64
C ILE A 21 29.90 2.52 0.37
N CYS A 22 29.41 3.59 0.98
CA CYS A 22 28.06 4.11 0.72
C CYS A 22 27.95 4.86 -0.61
N LEU A 23 29.05 5.41 -1.15
CA LEU A 23 29.03 6.21 -2.38
C LEU A 23 29.19 5.39 -3.67
N SER A 24 29.70 4.15 -3.60
CA SER A 24 29.90 3.29 -4.79
C SER A 24 28.74 2.35 -5.10
N GLY A 25 27.70 2.33 -4.26
CA GLY A 25 26.47 1.57 -4.48
C GLY A 25 25.59 2.23 -5.55
N GLY A 26 26.03 2.20 -6.81
CA GLY A 26 25.21 2.62 -7.94
C GLY A 26 23.93 1.79 -7.98
N VAL A 27 22.78 2.46 -7.87
CA VAL A 27 21.46 1.84 -8.04
C VAL A 27 21.32 1.49 -9.52
N ILE A 28 21.60 0.23 -9.87
CA ILE A 28 21.25 -0.31 -11.17
C ILE A 28 19.72 -0.48 -11.15
N GLY A 29 19.00 0.47 -11.76
CA GLY A 29 17.57 0.36 -11.97
C GLY A 29 17.30 -0.80 -12.93
N SER A 30 16.87 -1.94 -12.42
CA SER A 30 16.33 -3.02 -13.25
C SER A 30 15.01 -2.55 -13.85
N ALA A 31 14.87 -2.62 -15.16
CA ALA A 31 13.58 -2.46 -15.82
C ALA A 31 12.74 -3.70 -15.47
N ASP A 32 11.75 -3.52 -14.59
CA ASP A 32 10.85 -4.60 -14.21
C ASP A 32 9.98 -4.97 -15.41
N ALA A 33 10.02 -6.24 -15.81
CA ALA A 33 9.19 -6.73 -16.90
C ALA A 33 7.74 -6.77 -16.41
N THR A 34 6.82 -6.14 -17.14
CA THR A 34 5.39 -6.15 -16.77
C THR A 34 4.86 -7.58 -16.82
N SER A 35 4.59 -8.18 -15.65
CA SER A 35 3.92 -9.46 -15.54
C SER A 35 2.40 -9.27 -15.53
N ILE A 36 1.68 -10.22 -16.12
CA ILE A 36 0.22 -10.29 -16.06
C ILE A 36 -0.14 -11.57 -15.32
N GLU A 37 -0.88 -11.43 -14.22
CA GLU A 37 -1.44 -12.53 -13.44
C GLU A 37 -2.97 -12.56 -13.61
N VAL A 38 -3.53 -13.75 -13.76
CA VAL A 38 -4.98 -13.97 -13.91
C VAL A 38 -5.44 -14.93 -12.83
N PHE A 39 -6.51 -14.58 -12.13
CA PHE A 39 -7.09 -15.37 -11.04
C PHE A 39 -8.59 -15.55 -11.26
N TYR A 40 -9.08 -16.78 -11.11
CA TYR A 40 -10.47 -17.16 -11.23
C TYR A 40 -11.06 -17.54 -9.87
N ALA A 41 -12.28 -17.05 -9.59
CA ALA A 41 -13.00 -17.40 -8.38
C ALA A 41 -13.87 -18.65 -8.62
N PRO A 42 -14.04 -19.52 -7.60
CA PRO A 42 -13.47 -19.37 -6.25
C PRO A 42 -12.03 -19.89 -6.08
N GLU A 43 -11.52 -20.74 -6.97
CA GLU A 43 -10.34 -21.59 -6.75
C GLU A 43 -9.04 -20.83 -6.45
N ASP A 44 -8.82 -19.68 -7.10
CA ASP A 44 -7.60 -18.89 -6.92
C ASP A 44 -7.66 -17.91 -5.73
N GLU A 45 -8.79 -17.84 -5.05
CA GLU A 45 -9.06 -16.91 -3.95
C GLU A 45 -8.61 -15.46 -4.25
N PRO A 46 -9.15 -14.80 -5.30
CA PRO A 46 -8.63 -13.51 -5.77
C PRO A 46 -8.64 -12.40 -4.71
N LEU A 47 -9.56 -12.44 -3.75
CA LEU A 47 -9.56 -11.49 -2.62
C LEU A 47 -8.37 -11.68 -1.67
N THR A 48 -7.94 -12.92 -1.44
CA THR A 48 -6.72 -13.22 -0.67
C THR A 48 -5.48 -12.71 -1.42
N LYS A 49 -5.44 -12.89 -2.74
CA LYS A 49 -4.37 -12.33 -3.60
C LYS A 49 -4.35 -10.80 -3.57
N LEU A 50 -5.52 -10.17 -3.70
CA LEU A 50 -5.66 -8.71 -3.61
C LEU A 50 -5.19 -8.17 -2.23
N SER A 51 -5.49 -8.88 -1.14
CA SER A 51 -4.99 -8.49 0.19
C SER A 51 -3.46 -8.46 0.23
N LYS A 52 -2.79 -9.44 -0.38
CA LYS A 52 -1.31 -9.48 -0.46
C LYS A 52 -0.76 -8.32 -1.29
N ILE A 53 -1.43 -7.95 -2.38
CA ILE A 53 -1.06 -6.77 -3.18
C ILE A 53 -1.18 -5.51 -2.32
N TYR A 54 -2.26 -5.36 -1.54
CA TYR A 54 -2.41 -4.25 -0.61
C TYR A 54 -1.35 -4.23 0.49
N GLU A 55 -0.93 -5.39 1.00
CA GLU A 55 0.12 -5.51 2.02
C GLU A 55 1.49 -5.05 1.49
N GLN A 56 1.81 -5.37 0.23
CA GLN A 56 3.09 -5.05 -0.40
C GLN A 56 3.19 -3.62 -0.94
N ALA A 57 2.07 -2.92 -1.11
CA ALA A 57 2.06 -1.53 -1.56
C ALA A 57 2.86 -0.61 -0.62
N SER A 58 3.65 0.30 -1.19
CA SER A 58 4.58 1.17 -0.45
C SER A 58 4.32 2.68 -0.58
N ARG A 59 3.49 3.13 -1.53
CA ARG A 59 3.25 4.56 -1.78
C ARG A 59 1.78 4.96 -1.75
N TYR A 60 0.94 4.31 -2.55
CA TYR A 60 -0.47 4.66 -2.68
C TYR A 60 -1.31 3.44 -3.04
N ILE A 61 -2.62 3.52 -2.75
CA ILE A 61 -3.63 2.58 -3.24
C ILE A 61 -4.84 3.40 -3.68
N TYR A 62 -5.12 3.42 -4.99
CA TYR A 62 -6.30 4.07 -5.54
C TYR A 62 -7.26 3.01 -6.06
N VAL A 63 -8.50 3.05 -5.56
CA VAL A 63 -9.50 2.03 -5.86
C VAL A 63 -10.69 2.67 -6.58
N ALA A 64 -11.04 2.13 -7.74
CA ALA A 64 -12.33 2.35 -8.37
C ALA A 64 -13.13 1.05 -8.30
N VAL A 65 -14.29 1.06 -7.65
CA VAL A 65 -15.04 -0.18 -7.38
C VAL A 65 -16.54 0.03 -7.42
N TYR A 66 -17.25 -0.84 -8.13
CA TYR A 66 -18.72 -0.85 -8.13
C TYR A 66 -19.25 -1.21 -6.73
N GLY A 67 -18.98 -2.43 -6.26
CA GLY A 67 -19.36 -2.90 -4.91
C GLY A 67 -18.16 -3.23 -4.03
N LEU A 68 -18.07 -2.56 -2.89
CA LEU A 68 -17.14 -2.79 -1.79
C LEU A 68 -17.87 -3.41 -0.60
N THR A 69 -17.98 -4.74 -0.58
CA THR A 69 -18.69 -5.48 0.49
C THR A 69 -17.81 -6.51 1.20
N SER A 70 -16.58 -6.72 0.73
CA SER A 70 -15.63 -7.68 1.32
C SER A 70 -14.92 -7.08 2.54
N PRO A 71 -15.09 -7.65 3.76
CA PRO A 71 -14.37 -7.19 4.93
C PRO A 71 -12.85 -7.31 4.79
N LEU A 72 -12.36 -8.31 4.05
CA LEU A 72 -10.93 -8.51 3.80
C LEU A 72 -10.34 -7.33 3.01
N ALA A 73 -11.03 -6.89 1.96
CA ALA A 73 -10.59 -5.75 1.16
C ALA A 73 -10.62 -4.44 1.97
N VAL A 74 -11.69 -4.21 2.74
CA VAL A 74 -11.82 -3.01 3.59
C VAL A 74 -10.72 -2.96 4.64
N LYS A 75 -10.46 -4.08 5.34
CA LYS A 75 -9.37 -4.19 6.31
C LYS A 75 -8.02 -3.88 5.67
N GLY A 76 -7.74 -4.44 4.49
CA GLY A 76 -6.47 -4.19 3.78
C GLY A 76 -6.26 -2.70 3.46
N LEU A 77 -7.30 -1.98 3.04
CA LEU A 77 -7.24 -0.54 2.78
C LEU A 77 -7.00 0.28 4.06
N VAL A 78 -7.70 -0.07 5.15
CA VAL A 78 -7.51 0.59 6.46
C VAL A 78 -6.09 0.38 6.97
N GLU A 79 -5.57 -0.85 6.91
CA GLU A 79 -4.20 -1.14 7.34
C GLU A 79 -3.17 -0.44 6.45
N ALA A 80 -3.40 -0.34 5.13
CA ALA A 80 -2.55 0.45 4.24
C ALA A 80 -2.53 1.94 4.62
N LYS A 81 -3.68 2.53 4.94
CA LYS A 81 -3.77 3.91 5.43
C LYS A 81 -3.01 4.08 6.74
N LYS A 82 -3.13 3.14 7.69
CA LYS A 82 -2.37 3.15 8.95
C LYS A 82 -0.85 3.07 8.75
N ARG A 83 -0.39 2.36 7.71
CA ARG A 83 1.02 2.34 7.31
C ARG A 83 1.51 3.66 6.67
N GLY A 84 0.62 4.63 6.45
CA GLY A 84 0.95 5.95 5.91
C GLY A 84 0.83 6.09 4.39
N LEU A 85 0.23 5.10 3.70
CA LEU A 85 -0.01 5.20 2.26
C LEU A 85 -1.09 6.24 1.93
N ASP A 86 -0.98 6.84 0.75
CA ASP A 86 -2.07 7.63 0.16
C ASP A 86 -3.14 6.68 -0.39
N VAL A 87 -4.21 6.49 0.38
CA VAL A 87 -5.34 5.62 0.01
C VAL A 87 -6.54 6.48 -0.35
N ARG A 88 -7.13 6.25 -1.53
CA ARG A 88 -8.33 6.95 -2.02
C ARG A 88 -9.26 5.98 -2.73
N VAL A 89 -10.56 6.18 -2.57
CA VAL A 89 -11.58 5.28 -3.15
C VAL A 89 -12.61 6.08 -3.92
N ILE A 90 -13.04 5.58 -5.08
CA ILE A 90 -14.28 5.97 -5.74
C ILE A 90 -15.20 4.75 -5.84
N THR A 91 -16.47 4.92 -5.45
CA THR A 91 -17.48 3.85 -5.49
C THR A 91 -18.81 4.33 -6.04
N ASP A 92 -19.74 3.41 -6.30
CA ASP A 92 -20.99 3.74 -6.97
C ASP A 92 -22.14 4.09 -6.01
N ARG A 93 -22.91 5.14 -6.34
CA ARG A 93 -24.07 5.57 -5.55
C ARG A 93 -25.14 4.49 -5.45
N GLN A 94 -25.42 3.75 -6.53
CA GLN A 94 -26.49 2.74 -6.55
C GLN A 94 -26.20 1.58 -5.60
N ARG A 95 -24.93 1.38 -5.22
CA ARG A 95 -24.55 0.33 -4.26
C ARG A 95 -24.74 0.76 -2.82
N LEU A 96 -24.99 2.03 -2.52
CA LEU A 96 -25.20 2.50 -1.15
C LEU A 96 -26.53 2.04 -0.53
N ASP A 97 -27.43 1.41 -1.29
CA ASP A 97 -28.63 0.76 -0.73
C ASP A 97 -28.29 -0.58 -0.04
N ASP A 98 -27.11 -1.15 -0.31
CA ASP A 98 -26.61 -2.37 0.32
C ASP A 98 -25.99 -2.06 1.69
N GLN A 99 -26.47 -2.73 2.74
CA GLN A 99 -25.99 -2.50 4.10
C GLN A 99 -24.49 -2.78 4.26
N LYS A 100 -23.94 -3.80 3.57
CA LYS A 100 -22.51 -4.12 3.65
C LYS A 100 -21.67 -3.04 2.97
N GLN A 101 -22.16 -2.49 1.86
CA GLN A 101 -21.54 -1.36 1.19
C GLN A 101 -21.47 -0.14 2.13
N ARG A 102 -22.59 0.21 2.76
CA ARG A 102 -22.65 1.35 3.69
C ARG A 102 -21.68 1.18 4.84
N THR A 103 -21.65 0.01 5.47
CA THR A 103 -20.70 -0.29 6.55
C THR A 103 -19.26 -0.18 6.07
N ALA A 104 -18.94 -0.65 4.86
CA ALA A 104 -17.60 -0.54 4.29
C ALA A 104 -17.18 0.92 4.06
N VAL A 105 -18.05 1.72 3.44
CA VAL A 105 -17.82 3.15 3.19
C VAL A 105 -17.64 3.91 4.50
N GLU A 106 -18.50 3.64 5.49
CA GLU A 106 -18.39 4.24 6.83
C GLU A 106 -17.07 3.85 7.52
N THR A 107 -16.66 2.58 7.41
CA THR A 107 -15.40 2.10 7.99
C THR A 107 -14.20 2.83 7.38
N LEU A 108 -14.18 2.98 6.05
CA LEU A 108 -13.12 3.72 5.36
C LEU A 108 -13.13 5.21 5.74
N HIS A 109 -14.31 5.81 5.87
CA HIS A 109 -14.46 7.20 6.29
C HIS A 109 -13.89 7.44 7.69
N LEU A 110 -14.23 6.58 8.66
CA LEU A 110 -13.71 6.61 10.02
C LEU A 110 -12.20 6.40 10.09
N ALA A 111 -11.62 5.65 9.14
CA ALA A 111 -10.17 5.48 9.00
C ALA A 111 -9.46 6.68 8.34
N GLY A 112 -10.19 7.75 7.98
CA GLY A 112 -9.64 8.94 7.32
C GLY A 112 -9.25 8.71 5.86
N ILE A 113 -9.89 7.76 5.18
CA ILE A 113 -9.69 7.50 3.76
C ILE A 113 -10.70 8.34 2.95
N PRO A 114 -10.24 9.23 2.06
CA PRO A 114 -11.14 9.97 1.16
C PRO A 114 -11.90 9.04 0.23
N ILE A 115 -13.22 9.23 0.16
CA ILE A 115 -14.12 8.44 -0.68
C ILE A 115 -14.96 9.37 -1.54
N LEU A 116 -14.98 9.12 -2.84
CA LEU A 116 -15.90 9.75 -3.78
C LEU A 116 -17.02 8.77 -4.14
N VAL A 117 -18.24 9.28 -4.25
CA VAL A 117 -19.41 8.51 -4.67
C VAL A 117 -19.79 8.97 -6.07
N ASN A 118 -19.58 8.09 -7.05
CA ASN A 118 -19.95 8.31 -8.44
C ASN A 118 -21.46 8.21 -8.63
N GLN A 119 -22.01 9.11 -9.46
CA GLN A 119 -23.39 9.06 -9.91
C GLN A 119 -23.41 8.95 -11.43
N HIS A 120 -24.12 7.97 -11.98
CA HIS A 120 -24.32 7.83 -13.42
C HIS A 120 -25.80 7.59 -13.74
N ALA A 121 -26.28 8.13 -14.87
CA ALA A 121 -27.70 8.10 -15.28
C ALA A 121 -28.13 6.76 -15.91
N GLY A 122 -27.46 5.65 -15.56
CA GLY A 122 -27.53 4.39 -16.33
C GLY A 122 -28.46 3.31 -15.78
N GLY A 123 -29.02 3.45 -14.56
CA GLY A 123 -29.78 2.37 -13.92
C GLY A 123 -31.30 2.50 -13.95
N ASP A 124 -31.85 3.55 -14.56
CA ASP A 124 -33.30 3.82 -14.55
C ASP A 124 -33.98 3.46 -15.89
N ARG A 125 -33.48 2.44 -16.61
CA ARG A 125 -34.10 1.93 -17.84
C ARG A 125 -34.67 0.54 -17.65
#